data_AF-A0A350APY3-F1
#
_entry.id   AF-A0A350APY3-F1
#
_cell.length_a   1.000
_cell.length_b   1.000
_cell.length_c   1.000
_cell.angle_alpha   90.00
_cell.angle_beta   90.00
_cell.angle_gamma   90.00
#
_symmetry.space_group_name_H-M   'P 1'
#
loop_
_entity.id
_entity.type
_entity.pdbx_description
1 polymer ?
#
loop_
_entity_poly.entity_id
_entity_poly.type
_entity_poly.pdbx_seq_one_letter_code
_entity_poly.pdbx_strand_id
1 'polypeptide(L)' 'MMKKRIFSGVQPSGNLHIGNYLGAIKNWVELQDEYESIFCVVDLHAITVAQDP' A
#
# COMPACT_ATOMS: atom_id res chain seq x y z
N MET A 1 -12.75 1.36 -22.31
CA MET A 1 -11.47 2.08 -22.15
C MET A 1 -10.58 1.28 -21.22
N MET A 2 -9.26 1.32 -21.42
CA MET A 2 -8.31 0.75 -20.46
C MET A 2 -8.39 1.56 -19.17
N LYS A 3 -8.63 0.93 -18.01
CA LYS A 3 -8.59 1.63 -16.73
C LYS A 3 -7.17 2.19 -16.52
N LYS A 4 -7.06 3.40 -15.97
CA LYS A 4 -5.77 3.94 -15.55
C LYS A 4 -5.21 3.05 -14.43
N ARG A 5 -3.88 2.97 -14.32
CA ARG A 5 -3.22 2.10 -13.33
C ARG A 5 -2.73 2.90 -12.14
N ILE A 6 -2.94 2.36 -10.94
CA ILE A 6 -2.39 2.86 -9.68
C ILE A 6 -1.48 1.79 -9.08
N PHE A 7 -0.31 2.20 -8.61
CA PHE A 7 0.61 1.34 -7.87
C PHE A 7 0.81 1.92 -6.46
N SER A 8 0.46 1.14 -5.44
CA SER A 8 0.54 1.53 -4.04
C SER A 8 1.51 0.60 -3.31
N GLY A 9 2.65 1.14 -2.88
CA GLY A 9 3.61 0.44 -2.03
C GLY A 9 3.23 0.58 -0.55
N VAL A 10 3.15 -0.53 0.17
CA VAL A 10 2.97 -0.55 1.63
C VAL A 10 4.23 -1.12 2.28
N GLN A 11 4.85 -0.32 3.14
CA GLN A 11 5.99 -0.79 3.92
C GLN A 11 5.51 -1.82 4.93
N PRO A 12 6.19 -2.98 5.06
CA PRO A 12 5.88 -3.96 6.10
C PRO A 12 6.43 -3.49 7.46
N SER A 13 6.11 -2.27 7.87
CA SER A 13 6.56 -1.70 9.14
C SER A 13 5.48 -1.85 10.21
N GLY A 14 5.77 -2.65 11.23
CA GLY A 14 4.94 -2.80 12.44
C GLY A 14 3.46 -3.10 12.16
N ASN A 15 2.59 -2.67 13.09
CA ASN A 15 1.15 -2.83 12.98
C ASN A 15 0.50 -1.59 12.35
N LEU A 16 -0.38 -1.82 11.37
CA LEU A 16 -1.26 -0.77 10.85
C LEU A 16 -2.15 -0.22 11.98
N HIS A 17 -2.34 1.09 11.99
CA HIS A 17 -3.21 1.78 12.93
C HIS A 17 -4.32 2.56 12.20
N ILE A 18 -5.27 3.10 12.96
CA ILE A 18 -6.45 3.80 12.42
C ILE A 18 -6.08 4.95 11.47
N GLY A 19 -4.97 5.64 11.73
CA GLY A 19 -4.44 6.68 10.83
C GLY A 19 -4.08 6.16 9.43
N ASN A 20 -3.51 4.96 9.29
CA ASN A 20 -3.23 4.37 7.97
C ASN A 20 -4.52 4.00 7.25
N TYR A 21 -5.50 3.48 8.01
CA TYR A 21 -6.80 3.12 7.45
C TYR A 21 -7.52 4.35 6.87
N LEU A 22 -7.66 5.40 7.67
CA LEU A 22 -8.34 6.63 7.25
C LEU A 22 -7.55 7.44 6.22
N GLY A 23 -6.21 7.39 6.29
CA GLY A 23 -5.34 8.19 5.40
C GLY A 23 -5.08 7.57 4.03
N ALA A 24 -5.09 6.23 3.92
CA ALA A 24 -4.72 5.55 2.68
C ALA A 24 -5.66 4.39 2.34
N ILE A 25 -5.81 3.41 3.24
CA ILE A 25 -6.42 2.11 2.89
C ILE A 25 -7.89 2.28 2.48
N LYS A 26 -8.66 3.11 3.19
CA LYS A 26 -10.06 3.37 2.84
C LYS A 26 -10.19 3.89 1.40
N ASN A 27 -9.37 4.87 1.04
CA ASN A 27 -9.35 5.43 -0.31
C ASN A 27 -8.87 4.41 -1.34
N TRP A 28 -7.88 3.59 -1.00
CA TRP A 28 -7.39 2.53 -1.88
C TRP A 28 -8.49 1.53 -2.26
N VAL A 29 -9.32 1.13 -1.29
CA VAL A 29 -10.44 0.20 -1.51
C VAL A 29 -11.46 0.80 -2.47
N GLU A 30 -11.86 2.05 -2.27
CA GLU A 30 -12.80 2.77 -3.14
C GLU A 30 -12.25 2.91 -4.58
N LEU A 31 -10.95 3.16 -4.73
CA LEU A 31 -10.30 3.36 -6.03
C LEU A 31 -10.20 2.08 -6.88
N GLN A 32 -10.37 0.88 -6.32
CA GLN A 32 -10.30 -0.38 -7.08
C GLN A 32 -11.41 -0.50 -8.13
N ASP A 33 -12.55 0.15 -7.90
CA ASP A 33 -13.66 0.14 -8.85
C ASP A 33 -13.36 1.01 -10.07
N GLU A 34 -12.53 2.04 -9.91
CA GLU A 34 -12.20 3.03 -10.96
C GLU A 34 -10.88 2.72 -11.68
N TYR A 35 -9.89 2.15 -10.98
CA TYR A 35 -8.52 1.96 -11.47
C TYR A 35 -8.13 0.48 -11.51
N GLU A 36 -7.11 0.16 -12.31
CA GLU A 36 -6.35 -1.07 -12.13
C GLU A 36 -5.34 -0.84 -10.99
N SER A 37 -5.64 -1.39 -9.81
CA SER A 37 -4.84 -1.17 -8.60
C SER A 37 -3.86 -2.32 -8.36
N ILE A 38 -2.58 -1.98 -8.18
CA ILE A 38 -1.52 -2.90 -7.78
C ILE A 38 -1.05 -2.51 -6.38
N PHE A 39 -1.13 -3.44 -5.44
CA PHE A 39 -0.62 -3.27 -4.08
C PHE A 39 0.65 -4.10 -3.90
N CYS A 40 1.74 -3.46 -3.51
CA CYS A 40 3.04 -4.09 -3.35
C CYS A 40 3.50 -3.96 -1.90
N VAL A 41 3.80 -5.08 -1.26
CA VAL A 41 4.52 -5.08 0.02
C VAL A 41 5.99 -4.82 -0.29
N VAL A 42 6.50 -3.65 0.11
CA VAL A 42 7.86 -3.21 -0.26
C VAL A 42 8.92 -3.71 0.73
N ASP A 43 9.07 -5.03 0.83
CA ASP A 43 10.06 -5.71 1.68
C ASP A 43 11.52 -5.29 1.37
N LEU A 44 11.87 -5.13 0.10
CA LEU A 44 13.19 -4.62 -0.31
C LEU A 44 13.45 -3.18 0.17
N HIS A 45 12.40 -2.38 0.39
CA HIS A 45 12.56 -1.07 1.01
C HIS A 45 12.71 -1.18 2.52
N ALA A 46 12.15 -2.21 3.16
CA ALA A 46 12.25 -2.42 4.61
C ALA A 46 13.70 -2.73 5.04
N ILE A 47 14.44 -3.51 4.25
CA ILE A 47 15.84 -3.89 4.57
C ILE A 47 16.85 -2.73 4.51
N THR A 48 16.40 -1.52 4.15
CA THR A 48 17.24 -0.30 4.20
C THR A 48 17.49 0.20 5.63
N VAL A 49 16.76 -0.34 6.61
CA VAL A 49 16.99 -0.17 8.05
C VAL A 49 17.12 -1.54 8.73
N ALA A 50 17.69 -1.58 9.94
CA ALA A 50 17.87 -2.82 10.69
C ALA A 50 16.54 -3.57 10.87
N GLN A 51 16.56 -4.88 10.60
CA GLN A 51 15.43 -5.79 10.74
C GLN A 51 15.74 -6.87 11.77
N ASP A 52 14.70 -7.38 12.43
CA ASP A 52 14.73 -8.58 13.26
C ASP A 52 14.13 -9.75 12.44
N PRO A 53 14.95 -10.71 11.95
CA PRO A 53 14.50 -11.76 11.02
C PRO A 53 13.60 -12.85 11.62
#